data_AF-A0A9C9DG82-F1
#
_entry.id   AF-A0A9C9DG82-F1
#
_cell.length_a   1.000
_cell.length_b   1.000
_cell.length_c   1.000
_cell.angle_alpha   90.00
_cell.angle_beta   90.00
_cell.angle_gamma   90.00
#
_symmetry.space_group_name_H-M   'P 1'
#
loop_
_entity.id
_entity.type
_entity.pdbx_description
1 polymer ?
#
loop_
_entity_poly.entity_id
_entity_poly.type
_entity_poly.pdbx_seq_one_letter_code
_entity_poly.pdbx_strand_id
1 'polypeptide(L)'
;RIPSMKGVLIHTWEHTGAFIRNAGTIVLGVSLAIWLLLAIPVNAPQGARFAQVGTEHSALAALGRAIAPAFTPAGYGEWEPAAALVTGFAAKELVVSTLSQIYTGSEGSVPVTAGEPTSFRDDLAEIGATFAVATWDTFRATLSLIPGVDLFGEEEAGTIDTALTGALREAFTPLSAVALCVFVLLTVPCAATTAALRQEFGLKWAAFSVGMMLTVSWMVSVLVYQGGRLLGFG
;
A
#
# COMPACT_ATOMS: atom_id res chain seq x y z
N ARG A 1 -45.37 -3.91 -0.83
CA ARG A 1 -45.04 -4.18 0.58
C ARG A 1 -43.58 -3.79 0.77
N ILE A 2 -43.31 -2.75 1.56
CA ILE A 2 -41.94 -2.30 1.83
C ILE A 2 -41.31 -3.32 2.79
N PRO A 3 -40.10 -3.83 2.53
CA PRO A 3 -39.46 -4.81 3.41
C PRO A 3 -39.24 -4.20 4.80
N SER A 4 -39.43 -5.01 5.84
CA SER A 4 -39.13 -4.65 7.23
C SER A 4 -37.66 -4.25 7.35
N MET A 5 -37.36 -3.04 7.87
CA MET A 5 -35.98 -2.58 8.07
C MET A 5 -35.14 -3.58 8.87
N LYS A 6 -35.75 -4.23 9.86
CA LYS A 6 -35.09 -5.24 10.69
C LYS A 6 -34.69 -6.47 9.86
N GLY A 7 -35.54 -6.88 8.92
CA GLY A 7 -35.25 -7.98 7.99
C GLY A 7 -34.11 -7.63 7.03
N VAL A 8 -34.10 -6.41 6.49
CA VAL A 8 -33.02 -5.94 5.60
C VAL A 8 -31.68 -5.87 6.34
N LEU A 9 -31.64 -5.31 7.55
CA LEU A 9 -30.41 -5.19 8.34
C LEU A 9 -29.83 -6.56 8.74
N ILE A 10 -30.66 -7.51 9.16
CA ILE A 10 -30.20 -8.85 9.52
C ILE A 10 -29.61 -9.56 8.30
N HIS A 11 -30.33 -9.53 7.17
CA HIS A 11 -29.88 -10.22 5.96
C HIS A 11 -28.60 -9.60 5.37
N THR A 12 -28.47 -8.27 5.48
CA THR A 12 -27.24 -7.55 5.11
C THR A 12 -26.09 -7.94 6.04
N TRP A 13 -26.33 -7.99 7.36
CA TRP A 13 -25.33 -8.37 8.34
C TRP A 13 -24.82 -9.80 8.17
N GLU A 14 -25.71 -10.75 7.86
CA GLU A 14 -25.34 -12.14 7.58
C GLU A 14 -24.43 -12.25 6.36
N HIS A 15 -24.72 -11.51 5.28
CA HIS A 15 -23.91 -11.49 4.06
C HIS A 15 -22.56 -10.81 4.29
N THR A 16 -22.56 -9.65 4.96
CA THR A 16 -21.34 -8.92 5.33
C THR A 16 -20.46 -9.77 6.26
N GLY A 17 -21.03 -10.42 7.26
CA GLY A 17 -20.30 -11.27 8.20
C GLY A 17 -19.72 -12.54 7.57
N ALA A 18 -20.40 -13.12 6.57
CA ALA A 18 -19.86 -14.22 5.78
C ALA A 18 -18.68 -13.75 4.91
N PHE A 19 -18.80 -12.58 4.27
CA PHE A 19 -17.73 -11.96 3.50
C PHE A 19 -16.50 -11.65 4.37
N ILE A 20 -16.70 -11.04 5.56
CA ILE A 20 -15.60 -10.69 6.48
C ILE A 20 -14.80 -11.93 6.90
N ARG A 21 -15.44 -13.06 7.20
CA ARG A 21 -14.71 -14.28 7.58
C ARG A 21 -13.90 -14.87 6.43
N ASN A 22 -14.46 -14.89 5.22
CA ASN A 22 -13.79 -15.45 4.05
C ASN A 22 -12.67 -14.54 3.52
N ALA A 23 -12.92 -13.22 3.43
CA ALA A 23 -11.92 -12.25 2.99
C ALA A 23 -10.86 -12.00 4.07
N GLY A 24 -11.27 -11.93 5.34
CA GLY A 24 -10.39 -11.64 6.46
C GLY A 24 -9.30 -12.69 6.69
N THR A 25 -9.61 -13.97 6.50
CA THR A 25 -8.60 -15.05 6.59
C THR A 25 -7.51 -14.91 5.52
N ILE A 26 -7.87 -14.47 4.32
CA ILE A 26 -6.94 -14.24 3.22
C ILE A 26 -6.09 -13.00 3.51
N VAL A 27 -6.70 -11.89 3.92
CA VAL A 27 -5.98 -10.65 4.27
C VAL A 27 -4.98 -10.91 5.39
N LEU A 28 -5.40 -11.57 6.48
CA LEU A 28 -4.51 -11.94 7.58
C LEU A 28 -3.34 -12.82 7.10
N GLY A 29 -3.62 -13.80 6.23
CA GLY A 29 -2.59 -14.65 5.65
C GLY A 29 -1.58 -13.88 4.81
N VAL A 30 -2.04 -12.95 3.96
CA VAL A 30 -1.18 -12.10 3.13
C VAL A 30 -0.39 -11.12 4.00
N SER A 31 -0.98 -10.50 5.01
CA SER A 31 -0.28 -9.60 5.94
C SER A 31 0.80 -10.33 6.73
N LEU A 32 0.53 -11.56 7.20
CA LEU A 32 1.54 -12.39 7.86
C LEU A 32 2.68 -12.77 6.90
N ALA A 33 2.36 -13.06 5.63
CA ALA A 33 3.36 -13.33 4.62
C ALA A 33 4.24 -12.09 4.35
N ILE A 34 3.64 -10.91 4.19
CA ILE A 34 4.38 -9.63 4.02
C ILE A 34 5.26 -9.36 5.24
N TRP A 35 4.74 -9.55 6.44
CA TRP A 35 5.52 -9.41 7.67
C TRP A 35 6.71 -10.38 7.69
N LEU A 36 6.51 -11.64 7.29
CA LEU A 36 7.58 -12.62 7.20
C LEU A 36 8.65 -12.22 6.16
N LEU A 37 8.22 -11.70 5.00
CA LEU A 37 9.10 -11.16 3.96
C LEU A 37 9.94 -9.98 4.47
N LEU A 38 9.40 -9.14 5.36
CA LEU A 38 10.13 -8.05 6.01
C LEU A 38 11.06 -8.55 7.12
N ALA A 39 10.64 -9.57 7.88
CA ALA A 39 11.37 -10.07 9.05
C ALA A 39 12.55 -11.00 8.71
N ILE A 40 12.55 -11.64 7.53
CA ILE A 40 13.63 -12.54 7.10
C ILE A 40 14.82 -11.73 6.57
N PRO A 41 16.01 -11.82 7.21
CA PRO A 41 17.23 -11.20 6.68
C PRO A 41 17.72 -11.97 5.45
N VAL A 42 17.93 -11.25 4.34
CA VAL A 42 18.56 -11.76 3.12
C VAL A 42 19.73 -10.84 2.77
N ASN A 43 20.93 -11.42 2.65
CA ASN A 43 22.18 -10.68 2.39
C ASN A 43 22.54 -9.63 3.46
N ALA A 44 22.23 -9.90 4.73
CA ALA A 44 22.53 -8.99 5.82
C ALA A 44 23.99 -9.15 6.31
N PRO A 45 24.64 -8.06 6.80
CA PRO A 45 25.94 -8.13 7.45
C PRO A 45 25.95 -9.14 8.62
N GLN A 46 27.12 -9.72 8.90
CA GLN A 46 27.30 -10.76 9.93
C GLN A 46 26.74 -10.29 11.29
N GLY A 47 25.66 -10.93 11.76
CA GLY A 47 25.02 -10.63 13.05
C GLY A 47 23.54 -10.21 12.99
N ALA A 48 22.96 -10.04 11.80
CA ALA A 48 21.54 -9.72 11.67
C ALA A 48 20.64 -10.83 12.21
N ARG A 49 19.70 -10.46 13.08
CA ARG A 49 18.72 -11.37 13.70
C ARG A 49 17.36 -11.23 13.02
N PHE A 50 16.58 -12.30 13.04
CA PHE A 50 15.19 -12.29 12.60
C PHE A 50 14.43 -11.12 13.24
N ALA A 51 13.66 -10.39 12.43
CA ALA A 51 12.91 -9.19 12.81
C ALA A 51 13.73 -7.96 13.26
N GLN A 52 15.07 -7.96 13.12
CA GLN A 52 15.94 -6.82 13.45
C GLN A 52 16.85 -6.46 12.27
N VAL A 53 16.26 -6.19 11.11
CA VAL A 53 16.97 -5.93 9.86
C VAL A 53 16.40 -4.67 9.20
N GLY A 54 17.27 -3.83 8.64
CA GLY A 54 16.84 -2.71 7.79
C GLY A 54 16.06 -3.22 6.57
N THR A 55 15.12 -2.40 6.08
CA THR A 55 14.25 -2.73 4.94
C THR A 55 15.04 -3.20 3.71
N GLU A 56 16.23 -2.64 3.48
CA GLU A 56 17.16 -2.94 2.38
C GLU A 56 17.75 -4.36 2.36
N HIS A 57 17.80 -5.02 3.51
CA HIS A 57 18.35 -6.37 3.72
C HIS A 57 17.25 -7.39 4.02
N SER A 58 15.98 -7.05 3.76
CA SER A 58 14.85 -7.97 3.94
C SER A 58 14.65 -8.88 2.73
N ALA A 59 13.94 -10.00 2.91
CA ALA A 59 13.51 -10.84 1.80
C ALA A 59 12.59 -10.08 0.81
N LEU A 60 11.83 -9.09 1.29
CA LEU A 60 11.07 -8.20 0.44
C LEU A 60 11.98 -7.38 -0.50
N ALA A 61 13.09 -6.83 0.01
CA ALA A 61 14.07 -6.12 -0.82
C ALA A 61 14.76 -7.05 -1.82
N ALA A 62 15.06 -8.30 -1.43
CA ALA A 62 15.60 -9.30 -2.34
C ALA A 62 14.63 -9.63 -3.48
N LEU A 63 13.34 -9.78 -3.16
CA LEU A 63 12.28 -9.98 -4.15
C LEU A 63 12.13 -8.75 -5.05
N GLY A 64 12.15 -7.54 -4.47
CA GLY A 64 12.14 -6.26 -5.20
C GLY A 64 13.29 -6.19 -6.21
N ARG A 65 14.52 -6.49 -5.80
CA ARG A 65 15.69 -6.55 -6.69
C ARG A 65 15.54 -7.59 -7.82
N ALA A 66 14.88 -8.72 -7.55
CA ALA A 66 14.66 -9.75 -8.56
C ALA A 66 13.68 -9.31 -9.65
N ILE A 67 12.65 -8.53 -9.30
CA ILE A 67 11.64 -8.05 -10.25
C ILE A 67 11.96 -6.67 -10.85
N ALA A 68 12.83 -5.89 -10.20
CA ALA A 68 13.22 -4.52 -10.59
C ALA A 68 13.64 -4.38 -12.06
N PRO A 69 14.41 -5.31 -12.68
CA PRO A 69 14.79 -5.22 -14.09
C PRO A 69 13.60 -5.16 -15.05
N ALA A 70 12.45 -5.73 -14.68
CA ALA A 70 11.24 -5.65 -15.49
C ALA A 70 10.68 -4.22 -15.55
N PHE A 71 10.96 -3.38 -14.56
CA PHE A 71 10.45 -2.01 -14.45
C PHE A 71 11.46 -0.94 -14.89
N THR A 72 12.70 -1.32 -15.21
CA THR A 72 13.68 -0.43 -15.87
C THR A 72 13.13 0.30 -17.10
N PRO A 73 12.41 -0.33 -18.05
CA PRO A 73 11.85 0.38 -19.20
C PRO A 73 10.73 1.38 -18.83
N ALA A 74 10.18 1.31 -17.61
CA ALA A 74 9.18 2.23 -17.08
C ALA A 74 9.79 3.34 -16.20
N GLY A 75 11.12 3.35 -16.00
CA GLY A 75 11.82 4.43 -15.30
C GLY A 75 11.87 4.33 -13.78
N TYR A 76 11.41 3.23 -13.19
CA TYR A 76 11.44 2.97 -11.74
C TYR A 76 11.99 1.56 -11.45
N GLY A 77 13.00 1.13 -12.22
CA GLY A 77 13.64 -0.18 -12.12
C GLY A 77 14.58 -0.35 -10.93
N GLU A 78 14.33 0.37 -9.84
CA GLU A 78 15.03 0.22 -8.56
C GLU A 78 14.29 -0.77 -7.66
N TRP A 79 14.91 -1.19 -6.55
CA TRP A 79 14.31 -2.21 -5.69
C TRP A 79 13.23 -1.65 -4.76
N GLU A 80 13.30 -0.37 -4.39
CA GLU A 80 12.36 0.31 -3.48
C GLU A 80 10.96 0.43 -4.11
N PRO A 81 10.79 0.96 -5.34
CA PRO A 81 9.48 1.03 -5.99
C PRO A 81 8.97 -0.38 -6.29
N ALA A 82 9.86 -1.27 -6.73
CA ALA A 82 9.48 -2.63 -7.07
C ALA A 82 8.99 -3.43 -5.84
N ALA A 83 9.67 -3.32 -4.70
CA ALA A 83 9.24 -3.90 -3.43
C ALA A 83 7.87 -3.35 -2.97
N ALA A 84 7.65 -2.03 -3.12
CA ALA A 84 6.36 -1.42 -2.82
C ALA A 84 5.23 -1.93 -3.73
N LEU A 85 5.51 -2.25 -5.00
CA LEU A 85 4.52 -2.86 -5.90
C LEU A 85 4.16 -4.30 -5.47
N VAL A 86 5.08 -5.05 -4.88
CA VAL A 86 4.80 -6.40 -4.35
C VAL A 86 3.76 -6.34 -3.23
N THR A 87 3.91 -5.41 -2.28
CA THR A 87 2.94 -5.24 -1.19
C THR A 87 1.63 -4.65 -1.69
N GLY A 88 1.66 -3.87 -2.77
CA GLY A 88 0.49 -3.32 -3.45
C GLY A 88 -0.52 -4.37 -3.96
N PHE A 89 -0.08 -5.60 -4.24
CA PHE A 89 -0.99 -6.70 -4.61
C PHE A 89 -1.95 -7.09 -3.48
N ALA A 90 -1.55 -6.90 -2.23
CA ALA A 90 -2.41 -7.15 -1.09
C ALA A 90 -3.50 -6.08 -0.99
N ALA A 91 -3.09 -4.80 -1.02
CA ALA A 91 -3.98 -3.65 -1.11
C ALA A 91 -3.23 -2.45 -1.72
N LYS A 92 -3.92 -1.68 -2.57
CA LYS A 92 -3.30 -0.58 -3.33
C LYS A 92 -2.77 0.55 -2.45
N GLU A 93 -3.41 0.83 -1.30
CA GLU A 93 -2.91 1.82 -0.34
C GLU A 93 -1.60 1.41 0.35
N LEU A 94 -1.28 0.11 0.38
CA LEU A 94 -0.05 -0.38 1.01
C LEU A 94 1.20 0.03 0.24
N VAL A 95 1.09 0.40 -1.04
CA VAL A 95 2.21 0.92 -1.82
C VAL A 95 2.77 2.18 -1.16
N VAL A 96 1.90 3.13 -0.79
CA VAL A 96 2.31 4.39 -0.16
C VAL A 96 2.89 4.14 1.24
N SER A 97 2.26 3.25 2.02
CA SER A 97 2.78 2.86 3.33
C SER A 97 4.16 2.21 3.25
N THR A 98 4.36 1.32 2.26
CA THR A 98 5.63 0.63 2.03
C THR A 98 6.71 1.60 1.55
N LEU A 99 6.37 2.51 0.63
CA LEU A 99 7.28 3.58 0.20
C LEU A 99 7.68 4.45 1.40
N SER A 100 6.74 4.80 2.28
CA SER A 100 7.07 5.54 3.51
C SER A 100 8.07 4.77 4.35
N GLN A 101 7.81 3.50 4.66
CA GLN A 101 8.72 2.70 5.48
C GLN A 101 10.12 2.53 4.87
N ILE A 102 10.21 2.45 3.54
CA ILE A 102 11.49 2.29 2.85
C ILE A 102 12.27 3.61 2.81
N TYR A 103 11.61 4.72 2.44
CA TYR A 103 12.27 6.01 2.21
C TYR A 103 12.44 6.87 3.46
N THR A 104 11.53 6.81 4.42
CA THR A 104 11.65 7.56 5.69
C THR A 104 12.21 6.70 6.82
N GLY A 105 12.52 5.44 6.53
CA GLY A 105 12.77 4.43 7.55
C GLY A 105 11.55 4.19 8.43
N SER A 106 11.68 3.26 9.37
CA SER A 106 10.68 2.94 10.41
C SER A 106 10.48 4.08 11.44
N GLU A 107 10.61 5.35 11.04
CA GLU A 107 10.21 6.51 11.85
C GLU A 107 8.74 6.93 11.57
N GLY A 108 8.13 6.40 10.49
CA GLY A 108 6.70 6.58 10.18
C GLY A 108 5.77 5.53 10.80
N SER A 109 6.32 4.47 11.38
CA SER A 109 5.68 3.74 12.46
C SER A 109 6.26 4.31 13.74
N VAL A 110 5.40 4.67 14.70
CA VAL A 110 5.74 4.99 16.09
C VAL A 110 7.10 4.39 16.46
N PRO A 111 8.07 5.19 16.95
CA PRO A 111 9.32 4.63 17.43
C PRO A 111 8.93 3.63 18.52
N VAL A 112 9.01 2.33 18.20
CA VAL A 112 9.19 1.33 19.23
C VAL A 112 10.62 1.58 19.67
N THR A 113 10.76 2.58 20.52
CA THR A 113 11.93 2.82 21.33
C THR A 113 12.25 1.48 21.96
N ALA A 114 13.29 0.84 21.43
CA ALA A 114 13.97 -0.25 22.09
C ALA A 114 14.51 0.32 23.41
N GLY A 115 13.69 0.34 24.47
CA GLY A 115 14.03 1.11 25.65
C GLY A 115 13.16 0.91 26.89
N GLU A 116 11.84 0.78 26.80
CA GLU A 116 10.99 0.64 28.00
C GLU A 116 9.87 -0.38 27.79
N PRO A 117 9.54 -1.22 28.80
CA PRO A 117 8.44 -2.17 28.70
C PRO A 117 7.12 -1.41 28.74
N THR A 118 6.63 -0.97 27.58
CA THR A 118 5.26 -0.46 27.46
C THR A 118 4.32 -1.61 27.79
N SER A 119 3.34 -1.34 28.66
CA SER A 119 2.30 -2.34 28.91
C SER A 119 1.33 -2.35 27.73
N PHE A 120 0.68 -3.48 27.47
CA PHE A 120 -0.35 -3.61 26.42
C PHE A 120 -1.41 -2.49 26.45
N ARG A 121 -1.68 -1.90 27.63
CA ARG A 121 -2.66 -0.81 27.78
C ARG A 121 -2.14 0.51 27.23
N ASP A 122 -0.84 0.77 27.37
CA ASP A 122 -0.20 1.99 26.90
C ASP A 122 -0.13 1.95 25.36
N ASP A 123 0.26 0.81 24.80
CA ASP A 123 0.23 0.57 23.34
C ASP A 123 -1.20 0.73 22.77
N LEU A 124 -2.20 0.15 23.44
CA LEU A 124 -3.60 0.23 22.98
C LEU A 124 -4.17 1.65 23.09
N ALA A 125 -3.76 2.40 24.12
CA ALA A 125 -4.15 3.80 24.29
C ALA A 125 -3.49 4.70 23.23
N GLU A 126 -2.22 4.46 22.91
CA GLU A 126 -1.49 5.18 21.85
C GLU A 126 -2.07 4.90 20.47
N ILE A 127 -2.34 3.63 20.14
CA ILE A 127 -3.03 3.24 18.89
C ILE A 127 -4.40 3.90 18.81
N GLY A 128 -5.15 3.92 19.93
CA GLY A 128 -6.46 4.57 19.98
C GLY A 128 -6.40 6.08 19.76
N ALA A 129 -5.44 6.77 20.38
CA ALA A 129 -5.26 8.20 20.25
C ALA A 129 -4.81 8.60 18.84
N THR A 130 -3.82 7.89 18.28
CA THR A 130 -3.33 8.14 16.91
C THR A 130 -4.40 7.88 15.87
N PHE A 131 -5.18 6.80 16.01
CA PHE A 131 -6.33 6.53 15.14
C PHE A 131 -7.40 7.62 15.23
N ALA A 132 -7.73 8.10 16.45
CA ALA A 132 -8.73 9.15 16.65
C ALA A 132 -8.31 10.47 15.99
N VAL A 133 -7.05 10.87 16.16
CA VAL A 133 -6.49 12.06 15.52
C VAL A 133 -6.51 11.92 13.99
N ALA A 134 -5.98 10.82 13.45
CA ALA A 134 -5.95 10.60 11.99
C ALA A 134 -7.35 10.55 11.36
N THR A 135 -8.31 9.93 12.05
CA THR A 135 -9.72 9.89 11.63
C THR A 135 -10.33 11.28 11.62
N TRP A 136 -10.03 12.07 12.66
CA TRP A 136 -10.54 13.43 12.79
C TRP A 136 -9.94 14.39 11.76
N ASP A 137 -8.65 14.24 11.46
CA ASP A 137 -7.97 15.02 10.41
C ASP A 137 -8.51 14.65 9.02
N THR A 138 -8.75 13.36 8.76
CA THR A 138 -9.40 12.91 7.52
C THR A 138 -10.81 13.50 7.39
N PHE A 139 -11.56 13.56 8.49
CA PHE A 139 -12.91 14.16 8.48
C PHE A 139 -12.87 15.66 8.18
N ARG A 140 -11.96 16.41 8.83
CA ARG A 140 -11.77 17.83 8.53
C ARG A 140 -11.38 18.06 7.07
N ALA A 141 -10.41 17.29 6.56
CA ALA A 141 -9.98 17.37 5.17
C ALA A 141 -11.08 17.01 4.16
N THR A 142 -11.99 16.10 4.55
CA THR A 142 -13.15 15.76 3.71
C THR A 142 -14.19 16.88 3.72
N LEU A 143 -14.39 17.52 4.87
CA LEU A 143 -15.35 18.62 5.01
C LEU A 143 -14.87 19.89 4.27
N SER A 144 -13.56 20.12 4.20
CA SER A 144 -12.97 21.25 3.46
C SER A 144 -13.03 21.11 1.94
N LEU A 145 -13.29 19.90 1.41
CA LEU A 145 -13.51 19.68 -0.03
C LEU A 145 -14.88 20.17 -0.54
N ILE A 146 -15.77 20.59 0.37
CA ILE A 146 -17.09 21.14 0.01
C ILE A 146 -16.91 22.62 -0.38
N PRO A 147 -17.10 23.00 -1.66
CA PRO A 147 -16.89 24.37 -2.11
C PRO A 147 -17.85 25.33 -1.39
N GLY A 148 -17.32 26.39 -0.77
CA GLY A 148 -18.10 27.47 -0.16
C GLY A 148 -18.38 27.35 1.34
N VAL A 149 -17.78 26.39 2.03
CA VAL A 149 -17.92 26.21 3.49
C VAL A 149 -16.54 26.33 4.16
N ASP A 150 -16.11 27.56 4.40
CA ASP A 150 -14.86 27.86 5.10
C ASP A 150 -15.12 27.92 6.62
N LEU A 151 -15.30 26.74 7.25
CA LEU A 151 -15.68 26.61 8.67
C LEU A 151 -14.47 26.49 9.61
N PHE A 152 -13.29 26.17 9.08
CA PHE A 152 -12.04 26.04 9.83
C PHE A 152 -10.96 26.62 8.91
N GLY A 153 -10.60 27.88 9.16
CA GLY A 153 -9.84 28.72 8.22
C GLY A 153 -8.62 28.05 7.62
N GLU A 154 -8.33 28.45 6.39
CA GLU A 154 -7.22 28.04 5.52
C GLU A 154 -5.97 27.56 6.28
N GLU A 155 -5.88 26.24 6.48
CA GLU A 155 -4.61 25.54 6.42
C GLU A 155 -4.59 24.79 5.09
N GLU A 156 -3.71 25.28 4.22
CA GLU A 156 -3.42 24.85 2.86
C GLU A 156 -3.68 23.35 2.63
N ALA A 157 -4.72 23.06 1.85
CA ALA A 157 -5.00 21.74 1.26
C ALA A 157 -3.98 21.34 0.16
N GLY A 158 -2.70 21.69 0.35
CA GLY A 158 -1.72 21.78 -0.72
C GLY A 158 -0.33 21.22 -0.42
N THR A 159 0.01 20.78 0.78
CA THR A 159 1.24 20.01 1.05
C THR A 159 1.18 19.45 2.47
N ILE A 160 0.78 18.19 2.64
CA ILE A 160 1.38 17.44 3.75
C ILE A 160 2.83 17.25 3.28
N ASP A 161 3.73 18.15 3.67
CA ASP A 161 5.18 17.96 3.59
C ASP A 161 5.55 16.88 4.62
N THR A 162 5.05 15.66 4.37
CA THR A 162 5.50 14.47 5.07
C THR A 162 6.96 14.28 4.72
N ALA A 163 7.76 13.73 5.64
CA ALA A 163 9.13 13.30 5.36
C ALA A 163 9.23 12.47 4.06
N LEU A 164 8.16 11.74 3.72
CA LEU A 164 8.01 11.00 2.47
C LEU A 164 8.00 11.90 1.21
N THR A 165 7.32 13.05 1.22
CA THR A 165 7.27 13.96 0.06
C THR A 165 8.66 14.50 -0.27
N GLY A 166 9.47 14.81 0.76
CA GLY A 166 10.86 15.21 0.59
C GLY A 166 11.71 14.09 -0.01
N ALA A 167 11.64 12.89 0.59
CA ALA A 167 12.40 11.73 0.12
C ALA A 167 12.03 11.30 -1.32
N LEU A 168 10.74 11.38 -1.69
CA LEU A 168 10.28 11.05 -3.04
C LEU A 168 10.78 12.03 -4.10
N ARG A 169 10.90 13.33 -3.77
CA ARG A 169 11.44 14.34 -4.71
C ARG A 169 12.92 14.10 -5.02
N GLU A 170 13.66 13.50 -4.10
CA GLU A 170 15.06 13.14 -4.31
C GLU A 170 15.21 11.80 -5.04
N ALA A 171 14.35 10.82 -4.73
CA ALA A 171 14.42 9.48 -5.29
C ALA A 171 13.78 9.32 -6.68
N PHE A 172 12.77 10.13 -7.02
CA PHE A 172 12.01 9.99 -8.27
C PHE A 172 12.07 11.24 -9.15
N THR A 173 12.21 11.01 -10.45
CA THR A 173 11.87 12.02 -11.47
C THR A 173 10.35 12.18 -11.55
N PRO A 174 9.82 13.36 -11.90
CA PRO A 174 8.38 13.53 -12.06
C PRO A 174 7.79 12.58 -13.11
N LEU A 175 8.56 12.23 -14.15
CA LEU A 175 8.14 11.29 -15.17
C LEU A 175 8.04 9.84 -14.66
N SER A 176 9.01 9.37 -13.87
CA SER A 176 8.96 8.03 -13.27
C SER A 176 7.87 7.93 -12.20
N ALA A 177 7.62 8.99 -11.43
CA ALA A 177 6.52 9.05 -10.47
C ALA A 177 5.15 8.91 -11.17
N VAL A 178 4.93 9.60 -12.28
CA VAL A 178 3.67 9.47 -13.05
C VAL A 178 3.53 8.05 -13.61
N ALA A 179 4.60 7.46 -14.15
CA ALA A 179 4.57 6.09 -14.66
C ALA A 179 4.23 5.07 -13.55
N LEU A 180 4.79 5.25 -12.35
CA LEU A 180 4.46 4.44 -11.17
C LEU A 180 2.99 4.60 -10.76
N CYS A 181 2.49 5.84 -10.69
CA CYS A 181 1.08 6.11 -10.37
C CYS A 181 0.12 5.45 -11.35
N VAL A 182 0.41 5.55 -12.66
CA VAL A 182 -0.36 4.88 -13.71
C VAL A 182 -0.35 3.37 -13.49
N PHE A 183 0.80 2.77 -13.19
CA PHE A 183 0.87 1.34 -12.90
C PHE A 183 0.00 0.97 -11.69
N VAL A 184 0.12 1.68 -10.57
CA VAL A 184 -0.62 1.41 -9.32
C VAL A 184 -2.14 1.55 -9.51
N LEU A 185 -2.58 2.51 -10.33
CA LEU A 185 -4.01 2.72 -10.61
C LEU A 185 -4.60 1.66 -11.55
N LEU A 186 -3.79 1.11 -12.45
CA LEU A 186 -4.22 0.13 -13.45
C LEU A 186 -3.97 -1.32 -13.03
N THR A 187 -3.13 -1.56 -12.02
CA THR A 187 -2.77 -2.90 -11.59
C THR A 187 -3.96 -3.67 -10.99
N VAL A 188 -3.76 -4.98 -10.87
CA VAL A 188 -4.75 -5.99 -10.47
C VAL A 188 -5.56 -5.58 -9.24
N PRO A 189 -6.89 -5.85 -9.21
CA PRO A 189 -7.70 -5.52 -8.07
C PRO A 189 -7.30 -6.41 -6.87
N CYS A 190 -7.38 -5.83 -5.66
CA CYS A 190 -6.79 -6.35 -4.43
C CYS A 190 -7.09 -7.84 -4.13
N ALA A 191 -6.33 -8.42 -3.20
CA ALA A 191 -6.44 -9.84 -2.83
C ALA A 191 -7.88 -10.34 -2.59
N ALA A 192 -8.76 -9.49 -2.05
CA ALA A 192 -10.17 -9.81 -1.84
C ALA A 192 -10.94 -10.07 -3.14
N THR A 193 -10.76 -9.22 -4.16
CA THR A 193 -11.40 -9.40 -5.48
C THR A 193 -10.81 -10.59 -6.23
N THR A 194 -9.50 -10.80 -6.13
CA THR A 194 -8.83 -11.98 -6.72
C THR A 194 -9.33 -13.27 -6.05
N ALA A 195 -9.58 -13.24 -4.74
CA ALA A 195 -10.16 -14.37 -4.01
C ALA A 195 -11.59 -14.68 -4.47
N ALA A 196 -12.43 -13.66 -4.64
CA ALA A 196 -13.78 -13.83 -5.18
C ALA A 196 -13.72 -14.41 -6.61
N LEU A 197 -12.86 -13.86 -7.47
CA LEU A 197 -12.67 -14.34 -8.85
C LEU A 197 -12.21 -15.81 -8.89
N ARG A 198 -11.33 -16.21 -7.98
CA ARG A 198 -10.87 -17.60 -7.83
C ARG A 198 -12.01 -18.53 -7.41
N GLN A 199 -12.90 -18.08 -6.52
CA GLN A 199 -14.04 -18.89 -6.05
C GLN A 199 -15.08 -19.10 -7.16
N GLU A 200 -15.27 -18.11 -8.04
CA GLU A 200 -16.29 -18.17 -9.10
C GLU A 200 -15.80 -18.82 -10.40
N PHE A 201 -14.60 -18.48 -10.87
CA PHE A 201 -14.10 -18.90 -12.19
C PHE A 201 -12.96 -19.93 -12.11
N GLY A 202 -12.52 -20.28 -10.90
CA GLY A 202 -11.41 -21.18 -10.65
C GLY A 202 -10.03 -20.52 -10.81
N LEU A 203 -9.01 -21.22 -10.30
CA LEU A 203 -7.65 -20.67 -10.18
C LEU A 203 -6.99 -20.33 -11.52
N LYS A 204 -7.25 -21.12 -12.57
CA LYS A 204 -6.65 -20.91 -13.90
C LYS A 204 -7.11 -19.61 -14.53
N TRP A 205 -8.41 -19.34 -14.49
CA TRP A 205 -9.00 -18.13 -15.05
C TRP A 205 -8.69 -16.90 -14.20
N ALA A 206 -8.67 -17.05 -12.88
CA ALA A 206 -8.23 -15.98 -11.98
C ALA A 206 -6.77 -15.58 -12.26
N ALA A 207 -5.85 -16.55 -12.34
CA ALA A 207 -4.44 -16.29 -12.64
C ALA A 207 -4.24 -15.68 -14.04
N PHE A 208 -5.00 -16.13 -15.05
CA PHE A 208 -4.99 -15.53 -16.38
C PHE A 208 -5.45 -14.07 -16.35
N SER A 209 -6.54 -13.77 -15.65
CA SER A 209 -7.05 -12.40 -15.51
C SER A 209 -6.05 -11.48 -14.81
N VAL A 210 -5.43 -11.95 -13.72
CA VAL A 210 -4.38 -11.23 -12.97
C VAL A 210 -3.19 -10.96 -13.88
N GLY A 211 -2.68 -11.98 -14.60
CA GLY A 211 -1.54 -11.84 -15.50
C GLY A 211 -1.82 -10.90 -16.67
N MET A 212 -3.02 -10.95 -17.25
CA MET A 212 -3.43 -10.04 -18.32
C MET A 212 -3.47 -8.59 -17.84
N MET A 213 -4.06 -8.32 -16.67
CA MET A 213 -4.09 -6.97 -16.10
C MET A 213 -2.69 -6.45 -15.78
N LEU A 214 -1.81 -7.29 -15.24
CA LEU A 214 -0.41 -6.90 -14.98
C LEU A 214 0.35 -6.56 -16.25
N THR A 215 0.12 -7.33 -17.31
CA THR A 215 0.76 -7.08 -18.59
C THR A 215 0.28 -5.76 -19.16
N VAL A 216 -1.03 -5.48 -19.10
CA VAL A 216 -1.62 -4.22 -19.57
C VAL A 216 -1.12 -3.03 -18.75
N SER A 217 -1.14 -3.09 -17.42
CA SER A 217 -0.67 -2.00 -16.57
C SER A 217 0.82 -1.72 -16.77
N TRP A 218 1.63 -2.77 -16.91
CA TRP A 218 3.05 -2.66 -17.23
C TRP A 218 3.27 -2.00 -18.60
N MET A 219 2.57 -2.44 -19.63
CA MET A 219 2.67 -1.85 -20.98
C MET A 219 2.29 -0.37 -20.97
N VAL A 220 1.18 0.00 -20.33
CA VAL A 220 0.73 1.40 -20.27
C VAL A 220 1.74 2.25 -19.51
N SER A 221 2.28 1.76 -18.39
CA SER A 221 3.32 2.47 -17.62
C SER A 221 4.59 2.70 -18.43
N VAL A 222 5.08 1.65 -19.13
CA VAL A 222 6.23 1.77 -20.05
C VAL A 222 5.93 2.77 -21.17
N LEU A 223 4.73 2.73 -21.77
CA LEU A 223 4.35 3.68 -22.82
C LEU A 223 4.34 5.12 -22.32
N VAL A 224 3.85 5.38 -21.12
CA VAL A 224 3.85 6.72 -20.51
C VAL A 224 5.27 7.21 -20.27
N TYR A 225 6.14 6.37 -19.69
CA TYR A 225 7.53 6.74 -19.43
C TYR A 225 8.31 6.99 -20.74
N GLN A 226 8.25 6.04 -21.68
CA GLN A 226 8.97 6.14 -22.95
C GLN A 226 8.42 7.26 -23.83
N GLY A 227 7.11 7.49 -23.82
CA GLY A 227 6.46 8.60 -24.51
C GLY A 227 6.88 9.95 -23.93
N GLY A 228 6.92 10.08 -22.59
CA GLY A 228 7.41 11.29 -21.94
C GLY A 228 8.89 11.57 -22.21
N ARG A 229 9.73 10.53 -22.24
CA ARG A 229 11.15 10.67 -22.66
C ARG A 229 11.29 11.12 -24.10
N LEU A 230 10.48 10.58 -25.02
CA LEU A 230 10.49 10.99 -26.45
C LEU A 230 10.10 12.46 -26.63
N LEU A 231 9.21 12.97 -25.78
CA LEU A 231 8.75 14.37 -25.77
C LEU A 231 9.74 15.33 -25.08
N GLY A 232 10.85 14.83 -24.53
CA GLY A 232 11.88 15.65 -23.89
C GLY A 232 11.60 16.01 -22.42
N PHE A 233 10.67 15.30 -21.76
CA PHE A 233 10.38 15.47 -20.32
C PHE A 233 11.23 14.59 -19.40
N GLY A 234 12.30 13.99 -19.90
CA GLY A 234 13.13 13.01 -19.18
C GLY A 234 14.61 13.35 -19.17
#